data_AF-A0A957FKY3-F1
#
_entry.id   AF-A0A957FKY3-F1
#
_cell.length_a   1.000
_cell.length_b   1.000
_cell.length_c   1.000
_cell.angle_alpha   90.00
_cell.angle_beta   90.00
_cell.angle_gamma   90.00
#
_symmetry.space_group_name_H-M   'P 1'
#
loop_
_entity.id
_entity.type
_entity.pdbx_description
1 polymer ?
#
loop_
_entity_poly.entity_id
_entity_poly.type
_entity_poly.pdbx_seq_one_letter_code
_entity_poly.pdbx_strand_id
1 'polypeptide(L)'
;WPILSLSFSIILLPGLFLTTLFFLFPAEIVQLVFDNDFANPGPVLGLVGLATTLFGGVNLWLNYTLATQRTRYVYLLGMALLVQVSGLVLFHDTLLQIALVQVTAGVVGNLTGLLFSTMSKEK
;
A
#
# COMPACT_ATOMS: atom_id res chain seq x y z
N TRP A 1 17.13 -13.32 -5.58
CA TRP A 1 17.34 -11.97 -5.04
C TRP A 1 17.32 -10.87 -6.10
N PRO A 2 18.11 -10.90 -7.19
CA PRO A 2 18.18 -9.75 -8.12
C PRO A 2 16.84 -9.43 -8.80
N ILE A 3 16.05 -10.45 -9.14
CA ILE A 3 14.72 -10.27 -9.77
C ILE A 3 13.73 -9.62 -8.79
N LEU A 4 13.70 -10.05 -7.52
CA LEU A 4 12.77 -9.51 -6.52
C LEU A 4 13.06 -8.04 -6.20
N SER A 5 14.34 -7.69 -5.99
CA SER A 5 14.74 -6.29 -5.76
C SER A 5 14.44 -5.41 -6.98
N LEU A 6 14.64 -5.93 -8.19
CA LEU A 6 14.30 -5.22 -9.42
C LEU A 6 12.80 -4.96 -9.51
N SER A 7 11.96 -5.97 -9.23
CA SER A 7 10.50 -5.81 -9.20
C SER A 7 10.06 -4.78 -8.17
N PHE A 8 10.68 -4.76 -6.98
CA PHE A 8 10.41 -3.74 -5.97
C PHE A 8 10.77 -2.34 -6.47
N SER A 9 11.93 -2.15 -7.09
CA SER A 9 12.33 -0.85 -7.65
C SER A 9 11.37 -0.38 -8.74
N ILE A 10 10.95 -1.28 -9.65
CA ILE A 10 10.02 -0.95 -10.74
C ILE A 10 8.64 -0.55 -10.20
N ILE A 11 8.18 -1.12 -9.09
CA ILE A 11 6.87 -0.80 -8.52
C ILE A 11 6.93 0.43 -7.60
N LEU A 12 7.92 0.46 -6.69
CA LEU A 12 7.98 1.48 -5.65
C LEU A 12 8.49 2.82 -6.17
N LEU A 13 9.45 2.87 -7.10
CA LEU A 13 9.99 4.16 -7.56
C LEU A 13 8.93 5.00 -8.27
N PRO A 14 8.17 4.49 -9.26
CA PRO A 14 7.11 5.25 -9.89
C PRO A 14 5.97 5.57 -8.91
N GLY A 15 5.61 4.62 -8.04
CA GLY A 15 4.56 4.84 -7.04
C GLY A 15 4.90 5.94 -6.04
N LEU A 16 6.12 5.94 -5.51
CA LEU A 16 6.60 6.98 -4.60
C LEU A 16 6.76 8.33 -5.30
N PHE A 17 7.18 8.33 -6.57
CA PHE A 17 7.21 9.54 -7.38
C PHE A 17 5.81 10.16 -7.52
N LEU A 18 4.82 9.36 -7.92
CA LEU A 18 3.42 9.80 -8.02
C LEU A 18 2.86 10.25 -6.66
N THR A 19 3.14 9.50 -5.61
CA THR A 19 2.75 9.85 -4.24
C THR A 19 3.30 11.21 -3.84
N THR A 20 4.57 11.48 -4.17
CA THR A 20 5.21 12.79 -3.90
C THR A 20 4.51 13.91 -4.66
N LEU A 21 4.17 13.70 -5.93
CA LEU A 21 3.37 14.68 -6.70
C LEU A 21 2.00 14.93 -6.07
N PHE A 22 1.34 13.89 -5.55
CA PHE A 22 0.04 14.01 -4.89
C PHE A 22 0.12 14.75 -3.55
N PHE A 23 1.26 14.72 -2.86
CA PHE A 23 1.49 15.54 -1.66
C PHE A 23 1.87 16.98 -1.97
N LEU A 24 2.62 17.23 -3.06
CA LEU A 24 3.10 18.57 -3.42
C LEU A 24 2.07 19.40 -4.18
N PHE A 25 1.27 18.77 -5.05
CA PHE A 25 0.33 19.44 -5.94
C PHE A 25 -1.10 18.86 -5.85
N PRO A 26 -1.68 18.67 -4.64
CA PRO A 26 -2.99 18.04 -4.51
C PRO A 26 -4.12 18.88 -5.11
N ALA A 27 -4.05 20.20 -4.99
CA ALA A 27 -5.12 21.10 -5.42
C ALA A 27 -5.18 21.20 -6.96
N GLU A 28 -4.02 21.27 -7.61
CA GLU A 28 -3.88 21.33 -9.06
C GLU A 28 -4.36 20.03 -9.71
N ILE A 29 -4.00 18.88 -9.13
CA ILE A 29 -4.41 17.57 -9.63
C ILE A 29 -5.93 17.37 -9.49
N VAL A 30 -6.51 17.78 -8.36
CA VAL A 30 -7.96 17.68 -8.17
C VAL A 30 -8.71 18.65 -9.06
N GLN A 31 -8.23 19.89 -9.22
CA GLN A 31 -8.85 20.84 -10.16
C GLN A 31 -8.78 20.36 -11.60
N LEU A 32 -7.68 19.74 -12.02
CA LEU A 32 -7.53 19.17 -13.36
C LEU A 32 -8.56 18.07 -13.66
N VAL A 33 -8.92 17.28 -12.64
CA VAL A 33 -9.75 16.06 -12.82
C VAL A 33 -11.22 16.28 -12.44
N PHE A 34 -11.48 17.12 -11.43
CA PHE A 34 -12.79 17.28 -10.79
C PHE A 34 -13.26 18.75 -10.73
N ASP A 35 -12.58 19.66 -11.45
CA ASP A 35 -12.90 21.09 -11.47
C ASP A 35 -13.00 21.70 -10.05
N ASN A 36 -13.98 22.57 -9.79
CA ASN A 36 -14.14 23.32 -8.54
C ASN A 36 -15.02 22.63 -7.48
N ASP A 37 -15.52 21.42 -7.74
CA ASP A 37 -16.47 20.75 -6.85
C ASP A 37 -15.83 20.26 -5.54
N PHE A 38 -14.50 20.09 -5.52
CA PHE A 38 -13.74 19.68 -4.34
C PHE A 38 -12.81 20.79 -3.87
N ALA A 39 -13.35 21.69 -3.04
CA ALA A 39 -12.59 22.71 -2.35
C ALA A 39 -11.63 22.06 -1.34
N ASN A 40 -10.38 21.84 -1.76
CA ASN A 40 -9.27 21.31 -0.98
C ASN A 40 -9.41 19.82 -0.56
N PRO A 41 -8.85 18.87 -1.33
CA PRO A 41 -8.85 17.44 -0.97
C PRO A 41 -8.05 17.11 0.30
N GLY A 42 -7.34 18.08 0.89
CA GLY A 42 -6.49 17.89 2.05
C GLY A 42 -5.35 16.89 1.79
N PRO A 43 -4.71 16.35 2.86
CA PRO A 43 -3.63 15.37 2.74
C PRO A 43 -4.10 13.98 2.26
N VAL A 44 -5.40 13.79 2.03
CA VAL A 44 -6.01 12.49 1.74
C VAL A 44 -5.51 11.93 0.41
N LEU A 45 -5.38 12.77 -0.62
CA LEU A 45 -4.93 12.32 -1.95
C LEU A 45 -3.51 11.72 -1.89
N GLY A 46 -2.59 12.40 -1.21
CA GLY A 46 -1.23 11.91 -0.99
C GLY A 46 -1.22 10.60 -0.21
N LEU A 47 -2.02 10.50 0.87
CA LEU A 47 -2.11 9.28 1.68
C LEU A 47 -2.69 8.10 0.91
N VAL A 48 -3.67 8.32 0.04
CA VAL A 48 -4.23 7.27 -0.82
C VAL A 48 -3.21 6.84 -1.88
N GLY A 49 -2.46 7.77 -2.46
CA GLY A 49 -1.34 7.45 -3.35
C GLY A 49 -0.26 6.61 -2.66
N LEU A 50 0.08 6.97 -1.42
CA LEU A 50 1.02 6.23 -0.58
C LEU A 50 0.50 4.82 -0.29
N ALA A 51 -0.75 4.69 0.14
CA ALA A 51 -1.38 3.41 0.39
C ALA A 51 -1.33 2.52 -0.86
N THR A 52 -1.71 3.08 -2.03
CA THR A 52 -1.69 2.37 -3.32
C THR A 52 -0.28 1.86 -3.66
N THR A 53 0.74 2.70 -3.46
CA THR A 53 2.15 2.32 -3.68
C THR A 53 2.58 1.17 -2.77
N LEU A 54 2.23 1.25 -1.48
CA LEU A 54 2.51 0.19 -0.52
C LEU A 54 1.80 -1.12 -0.89
N PHE A 55 0.54 -1.03 -1.34
CA PHE A 55 -0.21 -2.19 -1.82
C PHE A 55 0.39 -2.80 -3.10
N GLY A 56 1.06 -2.01 -3.94
CA GLY A 56 1.89 -2.54 -5.03
C GLY A 56 2.97 -3.49 -4.50
N GLY A 57 3.66 -3.11 -3.42
CA GLY A 57 4.65 -3.96 -2.73
C GLY A 57 4.03 -5.21 -2.09
N VAL A 58 2.87 -5.08 -1.41
CA VAL A 58 2.13 -6.23 -0.85
C VAL A 58 1.72 -7.22 -1.94
N ASN A 59 1.23 -6.71 -3.07
CA ASN A 59 0.88 -7.54 -4.23
C ASN A 59 2.09 -8.27 -4.79
N LEU A 60 3.26 -7.63 -4.84
CA LEU A 60 4.49 -8.30 -5.25
C LEU A 60 4.82 -9.48 -4.33
N TRP A 61 4.70 -9.31 -3.01
CA TRP A 61 4.89 -10.41 -2.05
C TRP A 61 3.91 -11.55 -2.24
N LEU A 62 2.63 -11.25 -2.45
CA LEU A 62 1.59 -12.25 -2.71
C LEU A 62 1.93 -13.06 -3.96
N ASN A 63 2.20 -12.38 -5.08
CA ASN A 63 2.53 -13.02 -6.35
C ASN A 63 3.82 -13.85 -6.25
N TYR A 64 4.85 -13.34 -5.59
CA TYR A 64 6.09 -14.08 -5.33
C TYR A 64 5.86 -15.37 -4.53
N THR A 65 5.02 -15.28 -3.50
CA THR A 65 4.68 -16.42 -2.63
C THR A 65 3.90 -17.48 -3.37
N LEU A 66 2.91 -17.08 -4.18
CA LEU A 66 2.12 -17.99 -5.02
C LEU A 66 3.02 -18.68 -6.05
N ALA A 67 3.90 -17.94 -6.71
CA ALA A 67 4.86 -18.48 -7.68
C ALA A 67 5.85 -19.48 -7.05
N THR A 68 6.20 -19.29 -5.77
CA THR A 68 7.10 -20.20 -5.02
C THR A 68 6.37 -21.28 -4.23
N GLN A 69 5.05 -21.42 -4.40
CA GLN A 69 4.17 -22.36 -3.68
C GLN A 69 4.21 -22.27 -2.15
N ARG A 70 4.56 -21.10 -1.60
CA ARG A 70 4.69 -20.88 -0.15
C ARG A 70 3.37 -20.47 0.51
N THR A 71 2.34 -21.30 0.40
CA THR A 71 0.95 -20.99 0.79
C THR A 71 0.76 -20.49 2.23
N ARG A 72 1.68 -20.79 3.16
CA ARG A 72 1.63 -20.28 4.55
C ARG A 72 1.52 -18.76 4.65
N TYR A 73 2.21 -18.02 3.78
CA TYR A 73 2.16 -16.56 3.81
C TYR A 73 0.83 -15.99 3.31
N VAL A 74 0.08 -16.74 2.49
CA VAL A 74 -1.27 -16.35 2.05
C VAL A 74 -2.23 -16.28 3.24
N TYR A 75 -2.12 -17.20 4.21
CA TYR A 75 -2.93 -17.14 5.43
C TYR A 75 -2.60 -15.94 6.31
N LEU A 76 -1.33 -15.54 6.39
CA LEU A 76 -0.92 -14.32 7.09
C LEU A 76 -1.50 -13.06 6.43
N LEU A 77 -1.46 -12.99 5.10
CA LEU A 77 -2.11 -11.90 4.36
C LEU A 77 -3.62 -11.89 4.54
N GLY A 78 -4.26 -13.06 4.59
CA GLY A 78 -5.69 -13.18 4.90
C GLY A 78 -6.04 -12.61 6.29
N MET A 79 -5.23 -12.90 7.31
CA MET A 79 -5.40 -12.30 8.63
C MET A 79 -5.16 -10.79 8.63
N ALA A 80 -4.14 -10.30 7.91
CA ALA A 80 -3.90 -8.87 7.76
C ALA A 80 -5.09 -8.15 7.09
N LEU A 81 -5.73 -8.78 6.11
CA LEU A 81 -6.96 -8.31 5.49
C LEU A 81 -8.11 -8.21 6.49
N LEU A 82 -8.32 -9.23 7.33
CA LEU A 82 -9.36 -9.19 8.38
C LEU A 82 -9.12 -8.05 9.38
N VAL A 83 -7.86 -7.85 9.79
CA VAL A 83 -7.47 -6.73 10.66
C VAL A 83 -7.72 -5.39 9.97
N GLN A 84 -7.37 -5.26 8.68
CA GLN A 84 -7.66 -4.06 7.91
C GLN A 84 -9.15 -3.77 7.83
N VAL A 85 -9.97 -4.77 7.49
CA VAL A 85 -11.44 -4.63 7.42
C VAL A 85 -12.00 -4.22 8.78
N SER A 86 -11.52 -4.84 9.85
CA SER A 86 -11.91 -4.47 11.22
C SER A 86 -11.52 -3.02 11.54
N GLY A 87 -10.32 -2.59 11.13
CA GLY A 87 -9.87 -1.21 11.26
C GLY A 87 -10.76 -0.23 10.50
N LEU A 88 -11.20 -0.57 9.28
CA LEU A 88 -12.13 0.28 8.55
C LEU A 88 -13.50 0.36 9.25
N VAL A 89 -14.03 -0.77 9.73
CA VAL A 89 -15.31 -0.78 10.46
C VAL A 89 -15.24 0.09 11.71
N LEU A 90 -14.10 0.13 12.40
CA LEU A 90 -13.91 0.92 13.62
C LEU A 90 -13.52 2.38 13.36
N PHE A 91 -12.88 2.70 12.22
CA PHE A 91 -12.27 4.00 11.93
C PHE A 91 -12.63 4.51 10.52
N HIS A 92 -13.92 4.78 10.29
CA HIS A 92 -14.43 5.28 8.99
C HIS A 92 -15.17 6.62 9.08
N ASP A 93 -15.12 7.33 10.21
CA ASP A 93 -15.86 8.58 10.40
C ASP A 93 -15.35 9.70 9.48
N THR A 94 -14.09 9.60 9.02
CA THR A 94 -13.49 10.57 8.10
C THR A 94 -12.66 9.89 7.03
N LEU A 95 -12.55 10.54 5.86
CA LEU A 95 -11.68 10.08 4.76
C LEU A 95 -10.22 9.95 5.19
N LEU A 96 -9.76 10.81 6.11
CA LEU A 96 -8.41 10.75 6.65
C LEU A 96 -8.17 9.48 7.46
N GLN A 97 -9.11 9.08 8.32
CA GLN A 97 -9.02 7.83 9.08
C GLN A 97 -8.93 6.63 8.14
N ILE A 98 -9.80 6.57 7.13
CA ILE A 98 -9.79 5.50 6.12
C ILE A 98 -8.42 5.43 5.44
N ALA A 99 -7.89 6.56 4.98
CA ALA A 99 -6.58 6.61 4.33
C ALA A 99 -5.44 6.15 5.27
N LEU A 100 -5.47 6.53 6.54
CA LEU A 100 -4.46 6.10 7.53
C LEU A 100 -4.54 4.61 7.83
N VAL A 101 -5.75 4.03 7.93
CA VAL A 101 -5.92 2.57 8.07
C VAL A 101 -5.33 1.85 6.85
N GLN A 102 -5.56 2.36 5.65
CA GLN A 102 -4.99 1.80 4.41
C GLN A 102 -3.47 1.87 4.37
N VAL A 103 -2.87 3.03 4.71
CA VAL A 103 -1.41 3.18 4.79
C VAL A 103 -0.84 2.23 5.83
N THR A 104 -1.43 2.15 7.02
CA THR A 104 -0.97 1.27 8.10
C THR A 104 -1.02 -0.20 7.67
N ALA A 105 -2.10 -0.63 7.03
CA ALA A 105 -2.21 -1.99 6.49
C ALA A 105 -1.15 -2.28 5.41
N GLY A 106 -0.90 -1.32 4.51
CA GLY A 106 0.15 -1.43 3.49
C GLY A 106 1.56 -1.56 4.09
N VAL A 107 1.87 -0.77 5.13
CA VAL A 107 3.15 -0.86 5.86
C VAL A 107 3.29 -2.22 6.53
N VAL A 108 2.28 -2.63 7.32
CA VAL A 108 2.29 -3.92 8.02
C VAL A 108 2.42 -5.09 7.04
N GLY A 109 1.72 -5.04 5.90
CA GLY A 109 1.81 -6.06 4.86
C GLY A 109 3.22 -6.18 4.27
N ASN A 110 3.87 -5.05 3.96
CA ASN A 110 5.25 -5.06 3.47
C ASN A 110 6.25 -5.56 4.51
N LEU A 111 6.10 -5.15 5.78
CA LEU A 111 6.94 -5.64 6.89
C LEU A 111 6.78 -7.15 7.09
N THR A 112 5.55 -7.66 7.04
CA THR A 112 5.25 -9.09 7.16
C THR A 112 5.89 -9.87 6.01
N GLY A 113 5.78 -9.38 4.78
CA GLY A 113 6.44 -9.97 3.61
C GLY A 113 7.95 -10.02 3.73
N LEU A 114 8.56 -8.92 4.17
CA LEU A 114 10.00 -8.83 4.39
C LEU A 114 10.46 -9.86 5.45
N LEU A 115 9.82 -9.89 6.61
CA LEU A 115 10.14 -10.81 7.71
C LEU A 115 9.98 -12.28 7.29
N PHE A 116 8.90 -12.62 6.59
CA PHE A 116 8.69 -13.99 6.12
C PHE A 116 9.73 -14.41 5.07
N SER A 117 10.16 -13.47 4.21
CA SER A 117 11.19 -13.72 3.20
C SER A 117 12.57 -14.00 3.81
N THR A 118 12.91 -13.37 4.94
CA THR A 118 14.20 -13.56 5.61
C THR A 118 14.24 -14.86 6.42
N MET A 119 13.17 -15.21 7.14
CA MET A 119 13.09 -16.46 7.91
C MET A 119 13.16 -17.72 7.02
N SER A 120 12.68 -17.63 5.77
CA SER A 120 12.75 -18.74 4.83
C SER A 120 14.16 -19.00 4.27
N LYS A 121 15.14 -18.13 4.50
CA LYS A 121 16.53 -18.36 4.07
C LYS A 121 17.27 -19.38 4.95
N GLU A 122 16.73 -19.70 6.12
CA GLU A 122 17.43 -20.47 7.16
C GLU A 122 17.16 -21.99 7.10
N LYS A 123 16.54 -22.47 6.02
CA LYS A 123 16.38 -23.90 5.70
C LYS A 123 16.82 -24.18 4.27
#